data_AF-A0A699UUC4-F1
#
_entry.id   AF-A0A699UUC4-F1
#
_cell.length_a   1.000
_cell.length_b   1.000
_cell.length_c   1.000
_cell.angle_alpha   90.00
_cell.angle_beta   90.00
_cell.angle_gamma   90.00
#
_symmetry.space_group_name_H-M   'P 1'
#
loop_
_entity.id
_entity.type
_entity.pdbx_description
1 polymer ?
#
loop_
_entity_poly.entity_id
_entity_poly.type
_entity_poly.pdbx_seq_one_letter_code
_entity_poly.pdbx_strand_id
1 'polypeptide(L)'
;MPNLKPSIPYPSRRDDERRREQANEQIEKFYEIFKDMSFEISFTDALILMPKFASTLKALIGNKEKLSKMARTPMNEHCSAVILNKLPKKLGDPG
;
A
#
# COMPACT_ATOMS: atom_id res chain seq x y z
N MET A 1 11.99 -10.05 39.47
CA MET A 1 11.91 -9.08 38.35
C MET A 1 11.74 -7.69 38.96
N PRO A 2 12.56 -6.69 38.61
CA PRO A 2 12.49 -5.39 39.24
C PRO A 2 11.20 -4.66 38.84
N ASN A 3 10.52 -4.08 39.83
CA ASN A 3 9.29 -3.32 39.69
C ASN A 3 9.47 -2.12 38.73
N LEU A 4 8.94 -2.21 37.50
CA LEU A 4 8.72 -1.07 36.63
C LEU A 4 7.54 -0.27 37.18
N LYS A 5 7.81 0.70 38.07
CA LYS A 5 6.81 1.71 38.42
C LYS A 5 6.46 2.49 37.14
N PRO A 6 5.17 2.68 36.80
CA PRO A 6 4.79 3.52 35.68
C PRO A 6 5.35 4.93 35.93
N SER A 7 6.17 5.46 35.02
CA SER A 7 6.64 6.84 35.15
C SER A 7 5.42 7.74 35.01
N ILE A 8 5.10 8.50 36.07
CA ILE A 8 4.09 9.55 35.97
C ILE A 8 4.55 10.48 34.83
N PRO A 9 3.72 10.67 33.78
CA PRO A 9 4.11 11.55 32.68
C PRO A 9 4.40 12.93 33.25
N TYR A 10 5.51 13.55 32.81
CA TYR A 10 5.77 14.96 33.08
C TYR A 10 4.51 15.77 32.75
N PRO A 11 4.10 16.76 33.57
CA PRO A 11 2.87 17.53 33.34
C PRO A 11 2.75 18.06 31.90
N SER A 12 3.86 18.48 31.30
CA SER A 12 3.93 18.92 29.89
C SER A 12 3.52 17.85 28.87
N ARG A 13 3.82 16.56 29.14
CA ARG A 13 3.39 15.46 28.25
C ARG A 13 1.87 15.34 28.19
N ARG A 14 1.17 15.59 29.31
CA ARG A 14 -0.30 15.57 29.32
C ARG A 14 -0.86 16.72 28.49
N ASP A 15 -0.24 17.91 28.57
CA ASP A 15 -0.67 19.05 27.77
C ASP A 15 -0.41 18.84 26.27
N ASP A 16 0.70 18.23 25.89
CA ASP A 16 1.01 17.85 24.51
C ASP A 16 0.02 16.82 23.95
N GLU A 17 -0.33 15.82 24.75
CA GLU A 17 -1.28 14.78 24.37
C GLU A 17 -2.69 15.36 24.18
N ARG A 18 -3.15 16.20 25.11
CA ARG A 18 -4.41 16.92 24.98
C ARG A 18 -4.46 17.80 23.72
N ARG A 19 -3.36 18.46 23.37
CA ARG A 19 -3.26 19.26 22.14
C ARG A 19 -3.36 18.39 20.89
N ARG A 20 -2.76 17.19 20.90
CA ARG A 20 -2.86 16.21 19.81
C ARG A 20 -4.27 15.66 19.67
N GLU A 21 -4.93 15.32 20.78
CA GLU A 21 -6.33 14.86 20.78
C GLU A 21 -7.26 15.92 20.19
N GLN A 22 -7.10 17.19 20.60
CA GLN A 22 -7.86 18.30 20.03
C GLN A 22 -7.61 18.48 18.54
N ALA A 23 -6.36 18.36 18.09
CA ALA A 23 -6.03 18.42 16.66
C ALA A 23 -6.66 17.25 15.90
N ASN A 24 -6.63 16.04 16.46
CA ASN A 24 -7.25 14.87 15.86
C ASN A 24 -8.78 15.01 15.77
N GLU A 25 -9.44 15.52 16.81
CA GLU A 25 -10.88 15.84 16.76
C GLU A 25 -11.20 16.85 15.65
N GLN A 26 -10.35 17.85 15.44
CA GLN A 26 -10.52 18.81 14.34
C GLN A 26 -10.33 18.15 12.97
N ILE A 27 -9.35 17.26 12.83
CA ILE A 27 -9.10 16.51 11.59
C ILE A 27 -10.27 15.59 11.26
N GLU A 28 -10.80 14.87 12.26
CA GLU A 28 -11.98 14.00 12.08
C GLU A 28 -13.20 14.81 11.62
N LYS A 29 -13.48 15.95 12.26
CA LYS A 29 -14.58 16.83 11.83
C LYS A 29 -14.39 17.33 10.41
N PHE A 30 -13.16 17.71 10.04
CA PHE A 30 -12.86 18.11 8.67
C PHE A 30 -13.10 16.97 7.69
N TYR A 31 -12.69 15.76 8.03
CA TYR A 31 -12.84 14.59 7.19
C TYR A 31 -14.32 14.22 6.95
N GLU A 32 -15.16 14.34 7.97
CA GLU A 32 -16.61 14.15 7.82
C GLU A 32 -17.23 15.19 6.89
N ILE A 33 -16.90 16.49 7.05
CA ILE A 33 -17.34 17.54 6.12
C ILE A 33 -16.82 17.27 4.70
N PHE A 34 -15.59 16.79 4.56
CA PHE A 34 -14.99 16.49 3.27
C PHE A 34 -15.63 15.29 2.57
N LYS A 35 -16.08 14.27 3.29
CA LYS A 35 -16.86 13.15 2.73
C LYS A 35 -18.25 13.61 2.28
N ASP A 36 -18.90 14.44 3.09
CA ASP A 36 -20.22 15.00 2.78
C ASP A 36 -20.18 15.93 1.56
N MET A 37 -19.04 16.58 1.33
CA MET A 37 -18.76 17.27 0.07
C MET A 37 -18.49 16.24 -1.04
N SER A 38 -19.55 15.81 -1.72
CA SER A 38 -19.39 15.11 -3.00
C SER A 38 -18.83 16.08 -4.05
N PHE A 39 -17.52 16.01 -4.29
CA PHE A 39 -16.94 16.58 -5.49
C PHE A 39 -17.16 15.60 -6.63
N GLU A 40 -18.24 15.80 -7.39
CA GLU A 40 -18.45 15.10 -8.65
C GLU A 40 -17.48 15.68 -9.69
N ILE A 41 -16.19 15.35 -9.53
CA ILE A 41 -15.17 15.67 -10.51
C ILE A 41 -15.14 14.56 -11.55
N SER A 42 -15.20 14.92 -12.82
CA SER A 42 -15.07 13.93 -13.88
C SER A 42 -13.70 13.27 -13.76
N PHE A 43 -13.61 11.99 -14.12
CA PHE A 43 -12.34 11.28 -14.11
C PHE A 43 -11.28 12.02 -14.94
N THR A 44 -11.66 12.62 -16.07
CA THR A 44 -10.77 13.40 -16.93
C THR A 44 -10.22 14.65 -16.22
N ASP A 45 -11.05 15.36 -15.46
CA ASP A 45 -10.61 16.54 -14.72
C ASP A 45 -9.68 16.16 -13.57
N ALA A 46 -9.97 15.06 -12.87
CA ALA A 46 -9.08 14.52 -11.85
C ALA A 46 -7.70 14.16 -12.42
N LEU A 47 -7.63 13.58 -13.63
CA LEU A 47 -6.37 13.27 -14.29
C LEU A 47 -5.57 14.53 -14.67
N ILE A 48 -6.23 15.62 -15.03
CA ILE A 48 -5.58 16.91 -15.30
C ILE A 48 -4.95 17.46 -14.01
N LEU A 49 -5.66 17.36 -12.89
CA LEU A 49 -5.16 17.80 -11.58
C LEU A 49 -4.06 16.89 -11.01
N MET A 50 -3.99 15.63 -11.46
CA MET A 50 -3.06 14.62 -10.95
C MET A 50 -2.12 14.10 -12.07
N PRO A 51 -1.18 14.93 -12.57
CA PRO A 51 -0.37 14.61 -13.75
C PRO A 51 0.53 13.37 -13.55
N LYS A 52 0.98 13.09 -12.32
CA LYS A 52 1.73 11.87 -11.99
C LYS A 52 0.87 10.61 -12.13
N PHE A 53 -0.40 10.70 -11.80
CA PHE A 53 -1.34 9.58 -11.92
C PHE A 53 -1.78 9.39 -13.39
N ALA A 54 -1.98 10.49 -14.11
CA ALA A 54 -2.22 10.43 -15.55
C ALA A 54 -1.05 9.77 -16.31
N SER A 55 0.20 10.09 -15.95
CA SER A 55 1.38 9.50 -16.61
C SER A 55 1.55 8.01 -16.32
N THR A 56 1.27 7.56 -15.09
CA THR A 56 1.31 6.12 -14.74
C THR A 56 0.21 5.34 -15.45
N LEU A 57 -1.01 5.88 -15.52
CA LEU A 57 -2.09 5.27 -16.29
C LEU A 57 -1.75 5.20 -17.79
N LYS A 58 -1.17 6.26 -18.36
CA LYS A 58 -0.72 6.27 -19.75
C LYS A 58 0.32 5.18 -20.01
N ALA A 59 1.29 5.02 -19.11
CA ALA A 59 2.29 3.97 -19.20
C ALA A 59 1.68 2.57 -19.09
N LEU A 60 0.72 2.38 -18.17
CA LEU A 60 0.02 1.11 -17.97
C LEU A 60 -0.79 0.72 -19.21
N ILE A 61 -1.57 1.65 -19.76
CA ILE A 61 -2.39 1.44 -20.97
C ILE A 61 -1.47 1.16 -22.17
N GLY A 62 -0.40 1.93 -22.34
CA GLY A 62 0.58 1.72 -23.42
C GLY A 62 1.29 0.36 -23.33
N ASN A 63 1.44 -0.20 -22.13
CA ASN A 63 2.09 -1.48 -21.89
C ASN A 63 1.11 -2.68 -21.82
N LYS A 64 -0.19 -2.45 -22.02
CA LYS A 64 -1.24 -3.46 -21.82
C LYS A 64 -1.01 -4.75 -22.62
N GLU A 65 -0.57 -4.64 -23.87
CA GLU A 65 -0.34 -5.82 -24.72
C GLU A 65 0.86 -6.65 -24.25
N LYS A 66 1.96 -6.01 -23.86
CA LYS A 66 3.14 -6.68 -23.31
C LYS A 66 2.83 -7.35 -21.97
N LEU A 67 2.06 -6.69 -21.10
CA LEU A 67 1.56 -7.29 -19.86
C LEU A 67 0.66 -8.49 -20.14
N SER A 68 -0.25 -8.38 -21.12
CA SER A 68 -1.10 -9.50 -21.53
C SER A 68 -0.29 -10.66 -22.11
N LYS A 69 0.77 -10.39 -22.88
CA LYS A 69 1.68 -11.41 -23.39
C LYS A 69 2.41 -12.10 -22.25
N MET A 70 3.00 -11.35 -21.33
CA MET A 70 3.66 -11.89 -20.12
C MET A 70 2.72 -12.77 -19.29
N ALA A 71 1.47 -12.35 -19.10
CA ALA A 71 0.48 -13.13 -18.36
C ALA A 71 0.08 -14.44 -19.05
N ARG A 72 0.20 -14.51 -20.38
CA ARG A 72 -0.10 -15.71 -21.19
C ARG A 72 1.13 -16.58 -21.44
N THR A 73 2.34 -16.08 -21.20
CA THR A 73 3.57 -16.84 -21.37
C THR A 73 3.58 -18.01 -20.37
N PRO A 74 3.62 -19.27 -20.83
CA PRO A 74 3.72 -20.40 -19.93
C PRO A 74 5.05 -20.34 -19.17
N MET A 75 5.02 -20.63 -17.88
CA MET A 75 6.24 -20.67 -17.07
C MET A 75 7.13 -21.83 -17.51
N ASN A 76 8.45 -21.62 -17.52
CA ASN A 76 9.41 -22.71 -17.71
C ASN A 76 9.45 -23.60 -16.46
N GLU A 77 9.83 -24.87 -16.61
CA GLU A 77 9.84 -25.86 -15.52
C GLU A 77 10.69 -25.41 -14.32
N HIS A 78 11.80 -24.72 -14.57
CA HIS A 78 12.70 -24.24 -13.52
C HIS A 78 12.06 -23.14 -12.66
N CYS A 79 11.38 -22.17 -13.27
CA CYS A 79 10.64 -21.12 -12.58
C CYS A 79 9.40 -21.70 -11.89
N SER A 80 8.72 -22.66 -12.50
CA SER A 80 7.60 -23.36 -11.88
C SER A 80 8.03 -24.13 -10.64
N ALA A 81 9.18 -24.81 -10.66
CA ALA A 81 9.70 -25.53 -9.50
C ALA A 81 9.99 -24.59 -8.32
N VAL A 82 10.58 -23.41 -8.59
CA VAL A 82 10.85 -22.39 -7.57
C VAL A 82 9.56 -21.79 -7.00
N ILE A 83 8.60 -21.38 -7.85
CA ILE A 83 7.34 -20.78 -7.36
C ILE A 83 6.47 -21.81 -6.63
N LEU A 84 6.44 -23.05 -7.12
CA LEU A 84 5.69 -24.13 -6.48
C LEU A 84 6.44 -24.71 -5.26
N ASN A 85 7.61 -24.16 -4.89
CA ASN A 85 8.50 -24.66 -3.84
C ASN A 85 8.68 -26.19 -3.90
N LYS A 86 8.72 -26.75 -5.11
CA LYS A 86 8.91 -28.19 -5.29
C LYS A 86 10.39 -28.48 -5.22
N LEU A 87 10.79 -29.27 -4.24
CA LEU A 87 12.13 -29.87 -4.20
C LEU A 87 12.38 -30.64 -5.50
N PRO A 88 13.51 -30.42 -6.19
CA PRO A 88 13.85 -31.22 -7.36
C PRO A 88 13.89 -32.69 -6.95
N LYS A 89 13.22 -33.56 -7.72
CA LYS A 89 13.29 -35.01 -7.51
C LYS A 89 14.76 -35.40 -7.60
N LYS A 90 15.30 -36.02 -6.54
CA LYS A 90 16.65 -36.59 -6.58
C LYS A 90 16.73 -37.56 -7.76
N LEU A 91 17.65 -37.30 -8.68
CA LEU A 91 18.14 -38.33 -9.60
C LEU A 91 18.87 -39.34 -8.73
N GLY A 92 18.46 -40.61 -8.79
CA GLY A 92 19.12 -41.67 -8.02
C GLY A 92 20.59 -41.71 -8.40
N ASP A 93 21.46 -41.76 -7.40
CA ASP A 93 22.91 -41.83 -7.60
C ASP A 93 23.27 -43.10 -8.38
N PRO A 94 24.05 -43.01 -9.46
CA PRO A 94 24.58 -44.17 -10.15
C PRO A 94 25.79 -44.70 -9.38
N GLY A 95 25.54 -45.44 -8.29
CA GLY A 95 26.56 -46.26 -7.61
C GLY A 95 27.25 -45.58 -6.44
#